data_AF-A0A6I9YRW8-F1
#
_entry.id   AF-A0A6I9YRW8-F1
#
_cell.length_a   1.000
_cell.length_b   1.000
_cell.length_c   1.000
_cell.angle_alpha   90.00
_cell.angle_beta   90.00
_cell.angle_gamma   90.00
#
_symmetry.space_group_name_H-M   'P 1'
#
loop_
_entity.id
_entity.type
_entity.pdbx_description
1 polymer ?
#
loop_
_entity_poly.entity_id
_entity_poly.type
_entity_poly.pdbx_seq_one_letter_code
_entity_poly.pdbx_strand_id
1 'polypeptide(L)'
;MAPLSFPSAGPGAKSDPLCLSPDCLPSDPLPDQADSWLQLVDRLNIKAFVNLTLASSVRHGTQQLLFISGLGGMRPNTIALGFYDHPPPLDNVSQPTAFSRDEAIWHDFPSVWTSGGPKQLSSREYVAIICDAMKMSRNVLLARYFDQLQLPQSIGWRAQPLIDVWPINLLRPDSARYVDTSSLFLLQMGCVLAMTRSWRRAQLRLFLCVQSCTSRQGQEDKLRQLLKDLRIRAKVQLVLWDDVVALHWHSRQEDSADGALNASSNITSISNEYLTAVNQLILQQSSTPTVRFLYLPRPPADTNLYPRYLEQLEILTRGLGPTLLVHGVSAVTSTQL
;
A
#
# COMPACT_ATOMS: atom_id res chain seq x y z
N MET A 1 -4.88 19.15 -1.59
CA MET A 1 -5.76 18.78 -2.72
C MET A 1 -5.03 17.66 -3.44
N ALA A 2 -5.57 16.44 -3.39
CA ALA A 2 -4.93 15.27 -3.99
C ALA A 2 -5.73 14.90 -5.25
N PRO A 3 -5.10 14.72 -6.42
CA PRO A 3 -5.81 14.18 -7.57
C PRO A 3 -6.18 12.73 -7.27
N LEU A 4 -7.46 12.39 -7.44
CA LEU A 4 -7.93 11.02 -7.46
C LEU A 4 -8.07 10.63 -8.93
N SER A 5 -7.14 9.81 -9.41
CA SER A 5 -7.14 9.35 -10.79
C SER A 5 -7.60 7.90 -10.80
N PHE A 6 -8.74 7.64 -11.43
CA PHE A 6 -9.26 6.30 -11.60
C PHE A 6 -9.01 5.86 -13.06
N PRO A 7 -8.34 4.72 -13.30
CA PRO A 7 -8.37 4.13 -14.62
C PRO A 7 -9.80 3.62 -14.86
N SER A 8 -10.53 4.26 -15.79
CA SER A 8 -11.79 3.70 -16.27
C SER A 8 -11.48 2.79 -17.45
N ALA A 9 -11.71 1.50 -17.28
CA ALA A 9 -11.93 0.61 -18.42
C ALA A 9 -13.37 0.86 -18.88
N GLY A 10 -13.55 1.07 -20.19
CA GLY A 10 -14.79 1.54 -20.80
C GLY A 10 -16.08 0.78 -20.41
N PRO A 11 -17.25 1.35 -20.75
CA PRO A 11 -18.53 0.92 -20.23
C PRO A 11 -18.80 -0.56 -20.51
N GLY A 12 -19.38 -1.24 -19.51
CA GLY A 12 -19.89 -2.59 -19.65
C GLY A 12 -21.02 -2.62 -20.67
N ALA A 13 -20.69 -2.95 -21.92
CA ALA A 13 -21.69 -3.36 -22.89
C ALA A 13 -22.13 -4.80 -22.54
N LYS A 14 -23.42 -4.97 -22.27
CA LYS A 14 -24.09 -6.28 -22.14
C LYS A 14 -24.14 -7.07 -23.46
N SER A 15 -23.27 -6.77 -24.43
CA SER A 15 -23.16 -7.47 -25.69
C SER A 15 -21.74 -7.29 -26.24
N ASP A 16 -21.07 -8.42 -26.42
CA ASP A 16 -19.83 -8.65 -27.17
C ASP A 16 -18.48 -8.23 -26.54
N PRO A 17 -17.61 -9.20 -26.18
CA PRO A 17 -16.28 -8.96 -25.60
C PRO A 17 -15.22 -8.49 -26.64
N LEU A 18 -15.63 -8.04 -27.83
CA LEU A 18 -14.74 -7.72 -28.94
C LEU A 18 -14.48 -6.22 -29.16
N CYS A 19 -15.21 -5.32 -28.49
CA CYS A 19 -15.12 -3.86 -28.73
C CYS A 19 -14.64 -3.07 -27.51
N LEU A 20 -13.46 -3.40 -26.97
CA LEU A 20 -12.80 -2.63 -25.89
C LEU A 20 -11.74 -1.64 -26.40
N SER A 21 -11.50 -1.55 -27.71
CA SER A 21 -10.58 -0.55 -28.26
C SER A 21 -11.26 0.83 -28.30
N PRO A 22 -10.55 1.91 -27.93
CA PRO A 22 -11.04 3.29 -28.03
C PRO A 22 -11.60 3.62 -29.43
N ASP A 23 -11.03 2.99 -30.46
CA ASP A 23 -11.37 3.19 -31.87
C ASP A 23 -12.74 2.62 -32.27
N CYS A 24 -13.40 1.84 -31.40
CA CYS A 24 -14.70 1.21 -31.67
C CYS A 24 -15.90 1.94 -31.05
N LEU A 25 -15.67 3.01 -30.27
CA LEU A 25 -16.73 3.76 -29.61
C LEU A 25 -17.19 4.94 -30.48
N PRO A 26 -18.52 5.16 -30.64
CA PRO A 26 -19.05 6.24 -31.48
C PRO A 26 -18.87 7.64 -30.88
N SER A 27 -18.63 7.73 -29.57
CA SER A 27 -18.41 8.97 -28.81
C SER A 27 -17.60 8.69 -27.55
N ASP A 28 -17.00 9.73 -26.96
CA ASP A 28 -16.26 9.63 -25.71
C ASP A 28 -17.21 9.30 -24.53
N PRO A 29 -17.04 8.17 -23.84
CA PRO A 29 -17.88 7.79 -22.70
C PRO A 29 -17.45 8.45 -21.37
N LEU A 30 -16.30 9.15 -21.35
CA LEU A 30 -15.73 9.69 -20.11
C LEU A 30 -16.51 10.84 -19.46
N PRO A 31 -17.19 11.75 -20.18
CA PRO A 31 -17.93 12.86 -19.57
C PRO A 31 -19.00 12.41 -18.58
N ASP A 32 -19.84 11.43 -18.96
CA ASP A 32 -20.93 10.93 -18.10
C ASP A 32 -20.37 10.25 -16.84
N GLN A 33 -19.25 9.54 -16.98
CA GLN A 33 -18.57 8.91 -15.85
C GLN A 33 -17.93 9.96 -14.92
N ALA A 34 -17.37 11.03 -15.47
CA ALA A 34 -16.70 12.08 -14.69
C ALA A 34 -17.65 12.75 -13.69
N ASP A 35 -18.89 13.01 -14.10
CA ASP A 35 -19.92 13.59 -13.22
C ASP A 35 -20.25 12.67 -12.04
N SER A 36 -20.35 11.36 -12.27
CA SER A 36 -20.57 10.38 -11.20
C SER A 36 -19.42 10.37 -10.18
N TRP A 37 -18.16 10.43 -10.65
CA TRP A 37 -16.99 10.51 -9.77
C TRP A 37 -16.92 11.84 -9.01
N LEU A 38 -17.27 12.97 -9.63
CA LEU A 38 -17.31 14.28 -8.96
C LEU A 38 -18.34 14.30 -7.84
N GLN A 39 -19.54 13.76 -8.07
CA GLN A 39 -20.57 13.62 -7.04
C GLN A 39 -20.08 12.78 -5.85
N LEU A 40 -19.35 11.68 -6.12
CA LEU A 40 -18.76 10.86 -5.06
C LEU A 40 -17.73 11.65 -4.24
N VAL A 41 -16.86 12.43 -4.90
CA VAL A 41 -15.86 13.29 -4.23
C VAL A 41 -16.54 14.32 -3.31
N ASP A 42 -17.61 14.95 -3.79
CA ASP A 42 -18.39 15.94 -3.03
C ASP A 42 -19.07 15.29 -1.82
N ARG A 43 -19.70 14.12 -1.99
CA ARG A 43 -20.35 13.38 -0.88
C ARG A 43 -19.36 12.90 0.16
N LEU A 44 -18.18 12.44 -0.26
CA LEU A 44 -17.11 12.06 0.67
C LEU A 44 -16.49 13.27 1.38
N ASN A 45 -16.84 14.50 0.97
CA ASN A 45 -16.31 15.75 1.48
C ASN A 45 -14.77 15.79 1.39
N ILE A 46 -14.24 15.29 0.27
CA ILE A 46 -12.81 15.26 -0.03
C ILE A 46 -12.49 16.35 -1.05
N LYS A 47 -11.41 17.10 -0.85
CA LYS A 47 -10.93 18.07 -1.84
C LYS A 47 -10.00 17.38 -2.85
N ALA A 48 -10.60 16.84 -3.91
CA ALA A 48 -9.89 16.15 -4.98
C ALA A 48 -10.29 16.65 -6.37
N PHE A 49 -9.41 16.41 -7.34
CA PHE A 49 -9.74 16.52 -8.76
C PHE A 49 -9.93 15.12 -9.32
N VAL A 50 -10.93 14.95 -10.18
CA VAL A 50 -11.16 13.71 -10.92
C VAL A 50 -10.46 13.84 -12.28
N ASN A 51 -9.63 12.85 -12.63
CA ASN A 51 -9.04 12.75 -13.95
C ASN A 51 -9.22 11.33 -14.49
N LEU A 52 -9.90 11.21 -15.62
CA LEU A 52 -10.18 9.94 -16.29
C LEU A 52 -9.37 9.88 -17.59
N THR A 53 -8.90 8.68 -17.93
CA THR A 53 -8.24 8.44 -19.22
C THR A 53 -8.77 7.15 -19.83
N LEU A 54 -8.85 7.12 -21.16
CA LEU A 54 -9.19 5.95 -21.94
C LEU A 54 -7.91 5.39 -22.56
N ALA A 55 -7.61 4.12 -22.30
CA ALA A 55 -6.39 3.46 -22.78
C ALA A 55 -6.63 1.98 -23.06
N SER A 56 -5.79 1.40 -23.92
CA SER A 56 -5.84 -0.03 -24.29
C SER A 56 -5.46 -1.00 -23.16
N SER A 57 -4.79 -0.51 -22.11
CA SER A 57 -4.53 -1.27 -20.89
C SER A 57 -4.50 -0.36 -19.66
N VAL A 58 -4.81 -0.94 -18.50
CA VAL A 58 -4.77 -0.24 -17.20
C VAL A 58 -3.37 0.30 -16.91
N ARG A 59 -2.32 -0.46 -17.26
CA ARG A 59 -0.93 -0.02 -17.07
C ARG A 59 -0.63 1.22 -17.92
N HIS A 60 -1.02 1.22 -19.20
CA HIS A 60 -0.76 2.37 -20.08
C HIS A 60 -1.54 3.61 -19.64
N GLY A 61 -2.83 3.45 -19.28
CA GLY A 61 -3.62 4.55 -18.71
C GLY A 61 -3.02 5.09 -17.41
N THR A 62 -2.53 4.22 -16.54
CA THR A 62 -1.84 4.64 -15.31
C THR A 62 -0.56 5.42 -15.60
N GLN A 63 0.26 4.99 -16.58
CA GLN A 63 1.45 5.72 -17.00
C GLN A 63 1.11 7.13 -17.51
N GLN A 64 0.09 7.24 -18.37
CA GLN A 64 -0.40 8.53 -18.85
C GLN A 64 -0.77 9.43 -17.67
N LEU A 65 -1.61 8.94 -16.75
CA LEU A 65 -2.00 9.67 -15.55
C LEU A 65 -0.80 10.09 -14.70
N LEU A 66 0.20 9.23 -14.50
CA LEU A 66 1.41 9.56 -13.73
C LEU A 66 2.25 10.68 -14.36
N PHE A 67 2.28 10.77 -15.70
CA PHE A 67 2.98 11.81 -16.44
C PHE A 67 2.23 13.13 -16.52
N ILE A 68 0.92 13.07 -16.78
CA ILE A 68 0.11 14.25 -17.10
C ILE A 68 -0.67 14.81 -15.92
N SER A 69 -0.86 14.04 -14.84
CA SER A 69 -1.63 14.53 -13.70
C SER A 69 -0.91 15.67 -12.99
N GLY A 70 -1.69 16.71 -12.68
CA GLY A 70 -1.22 17.92 -12.01
C GLY A 70 -1.14 19.11 -12.96
N LEU A 71 -1.45 20.29 -12.43
CA LEU A 71 -1.40 21.54 -13.19
C LEU A 71 -0.29 22.44 -12.62
N GLY A 72 0.62 22.89 -13.48
CA GLY A 72 1.75 23.73 -13.08
C GLY A 72 2.65 23.05 -12.04
N GLY A 73 2.83 23.70 -10.88
CA GLY A 73 3.62 23.19 -9.77
C GLY A 73 2.93 22.11 -8.91
N MET A 74 1.64 21.86 -9.09
CA MET A 74 0.86 20.92 -8.29
C MET A 74 0.85 19.52 -8.91
N ARG A 75 1.95 18.78 -8.77
CA ARG A 75 2.06 17.40 -9.27
C ARG A 75 1.92 16.38 -8.12
N PRO A 76 1.13 15.31 -8.29
CA PRO A 76 1.05 14.25 -7.30
C PRO A 76 2.41 13.57 -7.16
N ASN A 77 2.86 13.38 -5.92
CA ASN A 77 4.12 12.72 -5.59
C ASN A 77 3.92 11.30 -5.04
N THR A 78 2.67 10.88 -4.81
CA THR A 78 2.31 9.61 -4.19
C THR A 78 1.16 8.96 -4.95
N ILE A 79 1.29 7.68 -5.29
CA ILE A 79 0.21 6.84 -5.81
C ILE A 79 -0.31 5.92 -4.71
N ALA A 80 -1.62 5.84 -4.56
CA ALA A 80 -2.28 4.90 -3.65
C ALA A 80 -3.11 3.91 -4.46
N LEU A 81 -2.89 2.62 -4.23
CA LEU A 81 -3.56 1.52 -4.92
C LEU A 81 -4.21 0.59 -3.90
N GLY A 82 -5.33 -0.05 -4.27
CA GLY A 82 -5.82 -1.22 -3.56
C GLY A 82 -4.89 -2.41 -3.76
N PHE A 83 -4.73 -3.24 -2.74
CA PHE A 83 -3.93 -4.46 -2.83
C PHE A 83 -4.54 -5.44 -3.84
N TYR A 84 -3.69 -6.20 -4.54
CA TYR A 84 -4.12 -7.19 -5.51
C TYR A 84 -4.55 -8.48 -4.80
N ASP A 85 -5.78 -8.50 -4.30
CA ASP A 85 -6.37 -9.64 -3.57
C ASP A 85 -7.06 -10.63 -4.51
N HIS A 86 -6.98 -11.93 -4.25
CA HIS A 86 -7.67 -12.97 -5.03
C HIS A 86 -9.20 -12.97 -4.88
N PRO A 87 -9.78 -12.78 -3.68
CA PRO A 87 -11.23 -12.65 -3.52
C PRO A 87 -11.79 -11.41 -4.23
N PRO A 88 -13.05 -11.46 -4.70
CA PRO A 88 -13.70 -10.29 -5.29
C PRO A 88 -13.87 -9.18 -4.25
N PRO A 89 -13.67 -7.90 -4.62
CA PRO A 89 -13.91 -6.79 -3.70
C PRO A 89 -15.39 -6.71 -3.33
N LEU A 90 -15.67 -6.24 -2.11
CA LEU A 90 -17.01 -5.86 -1.70
C LEU A 90 -17.35 -4.49 -2.30
N ASP A 91 -18.34 -4.46 -3.19
CA ASP A 91 -18.86 -3.19 -3.71
C ASP A 91 -19.85 -2.60 -2.71
N ASN A 92 -19.36 -1.68 -1.89
CA ASN A 92 -20.21 -0.89 -1.00
C ASN A 92 -20.69 0.40 -1.68
N VAL A 93 -20.02 0.89 -2.72
CA VAL A 93 -20.36 2.20 -3.33
C VAL A 93 -21.68 2.11 -4.10
N SER A 94 -21.87 1.03 -4.83
CA SER A 94 -23.12 0.78 -5.59
C SER A 94 -24.28 0.34 -4.70
N GLN A 95 -24.07 0.16 -3.38
CA GLN A 95 -25.14 -0.24 -2.47
C GLN A 95 -25.99 0.99 -2.06
N PRO A 96 -27.33 0.89 -2.08
CA PRO A 96 -28.24 1.99 -1.72
C PRO A 96 -28.00 2.56 -0.30
N THR A 97 -27.42 1.75 0.59
CA THR A 97 -27.22 2.08 2.01
C THR A 97 -25.91 2.78 2.32
N ALA A 98 -24.91 2.75 1.43
CA ALA A 98 -23.59 3.32 1.74
C ALA A 98 -23.59 4.85 1.84
N PHE A 99 -24.55 5.49 1.17
CA PHE A 99 -24.78 6.93 1.23
C PHE A 99 -26.26 7.20 1.49
N SER A 100 -26.76 6.74 2.64
CA SER A 100 -28.15 6.92 3.05
C SER A 100 -28.43 8.39 3.40
N ARG A 101 -28.62 9.20 2.36
CA ARG A 101 -29.29 10.51 2.31
C ARG A 101 -29.37 10.90 0.83
N ASP A 102 -30.60 10.91 0.34
CA ASP A 102 -31.07 11.35 -0.98
C ASP A 102 -30.95 10.33 -2.12
N GLU A 103 -32.13 10.03 -2.69
CA GLU A 103 -32.43 9.21 -3.89
C GLU A 103 -31.85 9.80 -5.18
N ALA A 104 -30.65 10.38 -5.14
CA ALA A 104 -29.90 10.71 -6.33
C ALA A 104 -29.31 9.41 -6.89
N ILE A 105 -30.10 8.76 -7.73
CA ILE A 105 -29.75 7.89 -8.85
C ILE A 105 -28.22 7.78 -9.09
N TRP A 106 -27.62 6.68 -8.65
CA TRP A 106 -26.25 6.26 -8.95
C TRP A 106 -26.34 5.32 -10.16
N HIS A 107 -26.00 5.76 -11.38
CA HIS A 107 -26.22 4.89 -12.55
C HIS A 107 -24.96 4.35 -13.22
N ASP A 108 -23.80 5.02 -13.17
CA ASP A 108 -22.71 4.65 -14.09
C ASP A 108 -21.33 4.49 -13.46
N PHE A 109 -21.23 3.80 -12.32
CA PHE A 109 -19.92 3.30 -11.88
C PHE A 109 -19.56 2.02 -12.66
N PRO A 110 -18.30 1.86 -13.11
CA PRO A 110 -17.84 0.61 -13.68
C PRO A 110 -18.07 -0.55 -12.71
N SER A 111 -18.60 -1.66 -13.21
CA SER A 111 -18.86 -2.85 -12.38
C SER A 111 -17.58 -3.35 -11.74
N VAL A 112 -17.61 -3.60 -10.43
CA VAL A 112 -16.50 -4.23 -9.71
C VAL A 112 -16.26 -5.64 -10.27
N TRP A 113 -14.99 -6.04 -10.34
CA TRP A 113 -14.63 -7.39 -10.78
C TRP A 113 -15.32 -8.46 -9.92
N THR A 114 -15.93 -9.43 -10.59
CA THR A 114 -16.56 -10.60 -9.96
C THR A 114 -15.81 -11.88 -10.34
N SER A 115 -15.86 -12.90 -9.48
CA SER A 115 -15.14 -14.17 -9.69
C SER A 115 -15.52 -14.96 -10.95
N GLY A 116 -16.57 -14.53 -11.66
CA GLY A 116 -17.06 -15.18 -12.88
C GLY A 116 -16.29 -14.84 -14.16
N GLY A 117 -15.33 -13.91 -14.12
CA GLY A 117 -14.52 -13.51 -15.29
C GLY A 117 -13.04 -13.26 -14.95
N PRO A 118 -12.16 -13.19 -15.97
CA PRO A 118 -10.76 -12.82 -15.75
C PRO A 118 -10.66 -11.40 -15.19
N LYS A 119 -9.69 -11.17 -14.31
CA LYS A 119 -9.36 -9.82 -13.86
C LYS A 119 -8.88 -9.00 -15.06
N GLN A 120 -9.40 -7.78 -15.20
CA GLN A 120 -8.95 -6.85 -16.25
C GLN A 120 -7.46 -6.49 -16.12
N LEU A 121 -6.94 -6.49 -14.89
CA LEU A 121 -5.53 -6.25 -14.59
C LEU A 121 -4.87 -7.56 -14.18
N SER A 122 -3.81 -7.97 -14.89
CA SER A 122 -3.03 -9.14 -14.51
C SER A 122 -2.09 -8.85 -13.32
N SER A 123 -1.68 -9.91 -12.61
CA SER A 123 -0.72 -9.80 -11.50
C SER A 123 0.61 -9.20 -11.93
N ARG A 124 1.11 -9.56 -13.12
CA ARG A 124 2.33 -9.01 -13.71
C ARG A 124 2.17 -7.52 -14.02
N GLU A 125 1.06 -7.11 -14.61
CA GLU A 125 0.81 -5.69 -14.90
C GLU A 125 0.67 -4.85 -13.64
N TYR A 126 -0.01 -5.36 -12.60
CA TYR A 126 -0.13 -4.68 -11.31
C TYR A 126 1.23 -4.38 -10.69
N VAL A 127 2.14 -5.36 -10.63
CA VAL A 127 3.51 -5.13 -10.12
C VAL A 127 4.27 -4.19 -11.06
N ALA A 128 4.05 -4.30 -12.38
CA ALA A 128 4.68 -3.40 -13.33
C ALA A 128 4.24 -1.93 -13.14
N ILE A 129 2.98 -1.67 -12.78
CA ILE A 129 2.49 -0.33 -12.40
C ILE A 129 3.24 0.19 -11.18
N ILE A 130 3.43 -0.65 -10.15
CA ILE A 130 4.21 -0.29 -8.96
C ILE A 130 5.65 0.09 -9.36
N CYS A 131 6.30 -0.74 -10.20
CA CYS A 131 7.64 -0.46 -10.71
C CYS A 131 7.71 0.86 -11.48
N ASP A 132 6.73 1.11 -12.37
CA ASP A 132 6.68 2.32 -13.18
C ASP A 132 6.53 3.57 -12.30
N ALA A 133 5.65 3.53 -11.30
CA ALA A 133 5.50 4.62 -10.32
C ALA A 133 6.81 4.90 -9.56
N MET A 134 7.50 3.87 -9.10
CA MET A 134 8.80 4.03 -8.43
C MET A 134 9.87 4.61 -9.37
N LYS A 135 9.94 4.15 -10.64
CA LYS A 135 10.85 4.69 -11.67
C LYS A 135 10.56 6.15 -11.99
N MET A 136 9.29 6.55 -11.96
CA MET A 136 8.84 7.94 -12.11
C MET A 136 9.00 8.78 -10.83
N SER A 137 9.73 8.28 -9.83
CA SER A 137 9.96 8.96 -8.55
C SER A 137 8.65 9.37 -7.85
N ARG A 138 7.69 8.43 -7.81
CA ARG A 138 6.47 8.54 -7.00
C ARG A 138 6.53 7.58 -5.81
N ASN A 139 6.13 8.08 -4.64
CA ASN A 139 5.91 7.23 -3.47
C ASN A 139 4.72 6.29 -3.75
N VAL A 140 4.74 5.08 -3.17
CA VAL A 140 3.71 4.08 -3.41
C VAL A 140 3.08 3.66 -2.10
N LEU A 141 1.75 3.60 -2.07
CA LEU A 141 0.94 3.09 -0.97
C LEU A 141 0.04 1.97 -1.48
N LEU A 142 0.09 0.79 -0.88
CA LEU A 142 -0.86 -0.30 -1.15
C LEU A 142 -1.76 -0.50 0.06
N ALA A 143 -3.06 -0.35 -0.13
CA ALA A 143 -4.08 -0.49 0.91
C ALA A 143 -4.71 -1.89 0.85
N ARG A 144 -4.62 -2.63 1.96
CA ARG A 144 -5.22 -3.97 2.11
C ARG A 144 -6.16 -4.01 3.33
N TYR A 145 -7.27 -4.72 3.22
CA TYR A 145 -8.29 -4.89 4.26
C TYR A 145 -8.91 -3.59 4.81
N PHE A 146 -9.02 -2.56 3.97
CA PHE A 146 -9.63 -1.28 4.38
C PHE A 146 -11.15 -1.32 4.49
N ASP A 147 -11.78 -2.36 3.98
CA ASP A 147 -13.18 -2.73 4.27
C ASP A 147 -13.42 -3.01 5.76
N GLN A 148 -12.38 -3.46 6.48
CA GLN A 148 -12.43 -3.73 7.92
C GLN A 148 -12.08 -2.52 8.79
N LEU A 149 -11.70 -1.39 8.17
CA LEU A 149 -11.26 -0.20 8.90
C LEU A 149 -12.45 0.42 9.64
N GLN A 150 -12.42 0.31 10.97
CA GLN A 150 -13.32 1.07 11.83
C GLN A 150 -12.68 2.41 12.18
N LEU A 151 -13.30 3.50 11.74
CA LEU A 151 -12.83 4.84 12.06
C LEU A 151 -12.95 5.08 13.58
N PRO A 152 -12.00 5.82 14.20
CA PRO A 152 -12.07 6.14 15.62
C PRO A 152 -13.40 6.72 16.10
N GLN A 153 -14.14 7.42 15.23
CA GLN A 153 -15.46 7.96 15.55
C GLN A 153 -16.54 6.89 15.77
N SER A 154 -16.44 5.72 15.13
CA SER A 154 -17.47 4.67 15.21
C SER A 154 -17.30 3.75 16.42
N ILE A 155 -16.09 3.65 16.98
CA ILE A 155 -15.75 2.73 18.08
C ILE A 155 -16.11 3.32 19.46
N GLY A 156 -16.62 4.57 19.49
CA GLY A 156 -17.05 5.28 20.69
C GLY A 156 -15.90 5.97 21.45
N TRP A 157 -16.24 6.95 22.28
CA TRP A 157 -15.28 7.87 22.92
C TRP A 157 -14.24 7.16 23.82
N ARG A 158 -14.55 5.95 24.33
CA ARG A 158 -13.65 5.20 25.22
C ARG A 158 -12.56 4.40 24.47
N ALA A 159 -12.70 4.21 23.16
CA ALA A 159 -11.71 3.50 22.39
C ALA A 159 -10.41 4.31 22.28
N GLN A 160 -9.27 3.63 22.37
CA GLN A 160 -7.94 4.18 22.12
C GLN A 160 -7.44 3.55 20.81
N PRO A 161 -7.59 4.24 19.66
CA PRO A 161 -7.12 3.70 18.40
C PRO A 161 -5.62 3.46 18.45
N LEU A 162 -5.15 2.40 17.80
CA LEU A 162 -3.73 2.06 17.75
C LEU A 162 -3.24 2.20 16.32
N ILE A 163 -2.14 2.93 16.16
CA ILE A 163 -1.43 3.07 14.89
C ILE A 163 -0.10 2.35 15.04
N ASP A 164 0.06 1.26 14.31
CA ASP A 164 1.28 0.44 14.36
C ASP A 164 2.16 0.72 13.16
N VAL A 165 3.46 0.90 13.40
CA VAL A 165 4.41 1.29 12.38
C VAL A 165 5.62 0.37 12.42
N TRP A 166 5.91 -0.29 11.30
CA TRP A 166 7.04 -1.22 11.12
C TRP A 166 8.00 -0.65 10.06
N PRO A 167 8.95 0.22 10.46
CA PRO A 167 9.83 0.97 9.56
C PRO A 167 11.05 0.14 9.12
N ILE A 168 10.83 -1.12 8.75
CA ILE A 168 11.89 -2.07 8.41
C ILE A 168 11.49 -2.90 7.20
N ASN A 169 12.44 -3.09 6.28
CA ASN A 169 12.26 -4.00 5.16
C ASN A 169 12.41 -5.46 5.64
N LEU A 170 11.29 -6.07 6.02
CA LEU A 170 11.23 -7.44 6.52
C LEU A 170 11.62 -8.50 5.46
N LEU A 171 11.61 -8.14 4.17
CA LEU A 171 12.09 -8.99 3.08
C LEU A 171 13.61 -8.85 2.86
N ARG A 172 14.31 -8.07 3.67
CA ARG A 172 15.79 -7.98 3.60
C ARG A 172 16.39 -7.93 5.01
N PRO A 173 16.31 -9.03 5.78
CA PRO A 173 16.85 -9.07 7.15
C PRO A 173 18.34 -8.67 7.20
N ASP A 174 19.13 -9.03 6.19
CA ASP A 174 20.57 -8.73 6.10
C ASP A 174 20.90 -7.22 6.02
N SER A 175 19.94 -6.41 5.54
CA SER A 175 20.11 -4.97 5.33
C SER A 175 19.01 -4.15 6.00
N ALA A 176 18.40 -4.72 7.04
CA ALA A 176 17.39 -4.12 7.88
C ALA A 176 17.88 -2.80 8.50
N ARG A 177 17.74 -1.70 7.77
CA ARG A 177 18.09 -0.35 8.22
C ARG A 177 16.82 0.41 8.54
N TYR A 178 16.76 0.97 9.74
CA TYR A 178 15.67 1.83 10.22
C TYR A 178 15.73 3.27 9.69
N VAL A 179 16.77 3.59 8.92
CA VAL A 179 17.05 4.94 8.44
C VAL A 179 17.37 4.86 6.94
N ASP A 180 16.33 4.61 6.16
CA ASP A 180 16.32 4.77 4.71
C ASP A 180 15.17 5.71 4.31
N THR A 181 15.12 6.11 3.04
CA THR A 181 14.11 7.05 2.54
C THR A 181 12.68 6.55 2.77
N SER A 182 12.47 5.24 2.64
CA SER A 182 11.14 4.62 2.73
C SER A 182 10.65 4.50 4.17
N SER A 183 11.51 4.12 5.11
CA SER A 183 11.23 4.09 6.55
C SER A 183 10.92 5.49 7.09
N LEU A 184 11.65 6.52 6.67
CA LEU A 184 11.35 7.91 7.03
C LEU A 184 9.99 8.37 6.48
N PHE A 185 9.67 8.06 5.23
CA PHE A 185 8.36 8.38 4.64
C PHE A 185 7.23 7.62 5.36
N LEU A 186 7.44 6.35 5.69
CA LEU A 186 6.49 5.54 6.44
C LEU A 186 6.26 6.10 7.85
N LEU A 187 7.31 6.55 8.55
CA LEU A 187 7.21 7.26 9.84
C LEU A 187 6.39 8.54 9.72
N GLN A 188 6.63 9.33 8.66
CA GLN A 188 5.89 10.54 8.38
C GLN A 188 4.41 10.25 8.16
N MET A 189 4.05 9.21 7.41
CA MET A 189 2.66 8.83 7.15
C MET A 189 1.93 8.48 8.45
N GLY A 190 2.55 7.66 9.31
CA GLY A 190 1.99 7.34 10.63
C GLY A 190 1.81 8.57 11.51
N CYS A 191 2.78 9.49 11.48
CA CYS A 191 2.73 10.74 12.24
C CYS A 191 1.63 11.70 11.74
N VAL A 192 1.54 11.91 10.42
CA VAL A 192 0.50 12.75 9.80
C VAL A 192 -0.89 12.22 10.14
N LEU A 193 -1.09 10.90 10.09
CA LEU A 193 -2.35 10.31 10.49
C LEU A 193 -2.68 10.64 11.96
N ALA A 194 -1.74 10.44 12.88
CA ALA A 194 -1.91 10.75 14.30
C ALA A 194 -2.22 12.24 14.60
N MET A 195 -1.83 13.17 13.72
CA MET A 195 -2.14 14.60 13.85
C MET A 195 -3.58 14.97 13.44
N THR A 196 -4.23 14.13 12.62
CA THR A 196 -5.59 14.40 12.12
C THR A 196 -6.62 14.34 13.25
N ARG A 197 -7.67 15.18 13.16
CA ARG A 197 -8.69 15.35 14.23
C ARG A 197 -9.29 14.02 14.71
N SER A 198 -9.60 13.13 13.78
CA SER A 198 -10.17 11.79 14.05
C SER A 198 -9.24 10.89 14.85
N TRP A 199 -7.93 11.05 14.69
CA TRP A 199 -6.90 10.14 15.22
C TRP A 199 -6.04 10.80 16.31
N ARG A 200 -6.38 12.00 16.79
CA ARG A 200 -5.57 12.74 17.80
C ARG A 200 -5.35 12.00 19.11
N ARG A 201 -6.25 11.08 19.44
CA ARG A 201 -6.18 10.26 20.67
C ARG A 201 -5.54 8.89 20.39
N ALA A 202 -5.20 8.61 19.14
CA ALA A 202 -4.57 7.35 18.78
C ALA A 202 -3.16 7.26 19.36
N GLN A 203 -2.77 6.06 19.80
CA GLN A 203 -1.41 5.79 20.24
C GLN A 203 -0.58 5.31 19.05
N LEU A 204 0.43 6.09 18.70
CA LEU A 204 1.43 5.73 17.70
C LEU A 204 2.48 4.80 18.33
N ARG A 205 2.57 3.55 17.85
CA ARG A 205 3.53 2.54 18.29
C ARG A 205 4.50 2.23 17.15
N LEU A 206 5.79 2.21 17.49
CA LEU A 206 6.87 1.96 16.54
C LEU A 206 7.62 0.70 16.94
N PHE A 207 7.69 -0.27 16.03
CA PHE A 207 8.33 -1.55 16.30
C PHE A 207 9.77 -1.56 15.79
N LEU A 208 10.70 -1.82 16.71
CA LEU A 208 12.13 -1.92 16.44
C LEU A 208 12.55 -3.39 16.62
N CYS A 209 12.83 -4.08 15.50
CA CYS A 209 13.36 -5.44 15.53
C CYS A 209 14.84 -5.43 15.94
N VAL A 210 15.18 -6.16 16.99
CA VAL A 210 16.55 -6.24 17.51
C VAL A 210 17.01 -7.69 17.55
N GLN A 211 18.28 -7.89 17.23
CA GLN A 211 18.95 -9.18 17.40
C GLN A 211 19.72 -9.18 18.72
N SER A 212 19.73 -10.30 19.42
CA SER A 212 20.35 -10.42 20.75
C SER A 212 21.86 -10.19 20.76
N CYS A 213 22.54 -10.38 19.62
CA CYS A 213 23.98 -10.13 19.48
C CYS A 213 24.32 -8.64 19.25
N THR A 214 23.33 -7.81 18.91
CA THR A 214 23.54 -6.37 18.67
C THR A 214 23.27 -5.57 19.94
N SER A 215 24.03 -4.48 20.17
CA SER A 215 23.76 -3.58 21.30
C SER A 215 22.37 -2.96 21.16
N ARG A 216 21.39 -3.52 21.90
CA ARG A 216 19.98 -3.12 21.90
C ARG A 216 19.83 -1.63 22.18
N GLN A 217 20.63 -1.14 23.13
CA GLN A 217 20.60 0.23 23.62
C GLN A 217 21.03 1.23 22.54
N GLY A 218 22.08 0.94 21.77
CA GLY A 218 22.58 1.85 20.75
C GLY A 218 21.64 2.07 19.56
N GLN A 219 20.87 1.06 19.14
CA GLN A 219 19.89 1.21 18.06
C GLN A 219 18.63 1.94 18.54
N GLU A 220 18.17 1.62 19.76
CA GLU A 220 17.05 2.30 20.38
C GLU A 220 17.33 3.80 20.60
N ASP A 221 18.51 4.14 21.13
CA ASP A 221 18.91 5.53 21.39
C ASP A 221 18.97 6.35 20.10
N LYS A 222 19.54 5.78 19.01
CA LYS A 222 19.56 6.42 17.69
C LYS A 222 18.14 6.69 17.16
N LEU A 223 17.25 5.71 17.28
CA LEU A 223 15.86 5.87 16.85
C LEU A 223 15.11 6.90 17.70
N ARG A 224 15.31 6.89 19.02
CA ARG A 224 14.72 7.88 19.93
C ARG A 224 15.21 9.29 19.64
N GLN A 225 16.49 9.45 19.33
CA GLN A 225 17.06 10.73 18.90
C GLN A 225 16.43 11.18 17.57
N LEU A 226 16.31 10.29 16.58
CA LEU A 226 15.63 10.59 15.33
C LEU A 226 14.17 11.04 15.54
N LEU A 227 13.41 10.33 16.37
CA LEU A 227 12.03 10.70 16.70
C LEU A 227 11.95 12.06 17.39
N LYS A 228 12.92 12.39 18.25
CA LYS A 228 13.03 13.69 18.90
C LYS A 228 13.31 14.80 17.89
N ASP A 229 14.24 14.59 16.97
CA ASP A 229 14.60 15.56 15.92
C ASP A 229 13.43 15.80 14.97
N LEU A 230 12.71 14.74 14.60
CA LEU A 230 11.49 14.81 13.79
C LEU A 230 10.26 15.28 14.57
N ARG A 231 10.37 15.49 15.89
CA ARG A 231 9.27 15.87 16.80
C ARG A 231 8.09 14.89 16.78
N ILE A 232 8.35 13.61 16.53
CA ILE A 232 7.36 12.54 16.47
C ILE A 232 7.20 11.92 17.86
N ARG A 233 5.98 11.93 18.40
CA ARG A 233 5.65 11.28 19.67
C ARG A 233 5.15 9.85 19.40
N ALA A 234 6.05 8.87 19.50
CA ALA A 234 5.73 7.45 19.34
C ALA A 234 6.25 6.62 20.51
N LYS A 235 5.51 5.56 20.88
CA LYS A 235 5.97 4.54 21.82
C LYS A 235 6.82 3.52 21.05
N VAL A 236 8.11 3.43 21.34
CA VAL A 236 9.00 2.41 20.76
C VAL A 236 8.78 1.08 21.48
N GLN A 237 8.54 0.01 20.73
CA GLN A 237 8.43 -1.37 21.19
C GLN A 237 9.56 -2.20 20.59
N LEU A 238 10.37 -2.81 21.46
CA LEU A 238 11.43 -3.72 21.05
C LEU A 238 10.84 -5.08 20.72
N VAL A 239 11.21 -5.62 19.56
CA VAL A 239 10.80 -6.96 19.12
C VAL A 239 12.06 -7.79 18.92
N LEU A 240 12.22 -8.82 19.74
CA LEU A 240 13.26 -9.82 19.51
C LEU A 240 12.79 -10.74 18.39
N TRP A 241 13.63 -10.92 17.38
CA TRP A 241 13.30 -11.69 16.19
C TRP A 241 14.43 -12.63 15.77
N ASP A 242 15.32 -12.97 16.70
CA ASP A 242 16.46 -13.88 16.47
C ASP A 242 15.98 -15.21 15.85
N ASP A 243 14.95 -15.82 16.43
CA ASP A 243 14.37 -17.09 15.95
C ASP A 243 13.83 -16.98 14.51
N VAL A 244 13.22 -15.84 14.19
CA VAL A 244 12.66 -15.59 12.86
C VAL A 244 13.78 -15.37 11.85
N VAL A 245 14.80 -14.58 12.17
CA VAL A 245 15.95 -14.35 11.28
C VAL A 245 16.77 -15.62 11.08
N ALA A 246 16.83 -16.50 12.09
CA ALA A 246 17.50 -17.80 11.94
C ALA A 246 16.91 -18.62 10.79
N LEU A 247 15.58 -18.62 10.59
CA LEU A 247 14.93 -19.33 9.48
C LEU A 247 15.41 -18.85 8.10
N HIS A 248 15.73 -17.56 7.97
CA HIS A 248 16.31 -17.02 6.73
C HIS A 248 17.72 -17.55 6.47
N TRP A 249 18.52 -17.71 7.53
CA TRP A 249 19.92 -18.17 7.40
C TRP A 249 20.01 -19.67 7.09
N HIS A 250 19.14 -20.49 7.69
CA HIS A 250 19.10 -21.95 7.43
C HIS A 250 18.74 -22.26 5.97
N SER A 251 17.70 -21.62 5.44
CA SER A 251 17.28 -21.79 4.04
C SER A 251 18.41 -21.46 3.04
N ARG A 252 19.30 -20.53 3.38
CA ARG A 252 20.38 -20.07 2.51
C ARG A 252 21.58 -21.03 2.50
N GLN A 253 21.77 -21.80 3.57
CA GLN A 253 22.86 -22.76 3.69
C GLN A 253 22.58 -24.03 2.86
N GLU A 254 21.31 -24.43 2.76
CA GLU A 254 20.85 -25.52 1.90
C GLU A 254 21.03 -25.17 0.41
N ASP A 255 20.69 -23.95 0.00
CA ASP A 255 20.87 -23.46 -1.38
C ASP A 255 22.35 -23.29 -1.79
N SER A 256 23.26 -23.12 -0.83
CA SER A 256 24.69 -22.88 -1.09
C SER A 256 25.51 -24.16 -1.31
N ALA A 257 24.91 -25.34 -1.11
CA ALA A 257 25.54 -26.63 -1.38
C ALA A 257 25.64 -26.94 -2.90
N ASP A 258 24.80 -26.30 -3.72
CA ASP A 258 24.92 -26.29 -5.17
C ASP A 258 25.67 -25.01 -5.60
N GLY A 259 26.92 -25.17 -6.04
CA GLY A 259 27.90 -24.10 -6.30
C GLY A 259 27.57 -23.11 -7.43
N ALA A 260 26.44 -22.39 -7.35
CA ALA A 260 26.08 -21.33 -8.27
C ALA A 260 26.40 -19.94 -7.69
N LEU A 261 27.46 -19.32 -8.21
CA LEU A 261 27.89 -17.94 -7.94
C LEU A 261 26.94 -16.90 -8.57
N ASN A 262 25.65 -16.95 -8.26
CA ASN A 262 24.71 -15.94 -8.70
C ASN A 262 24.26 -15.10 -7.50
N ALA A 263 24.60 -13.81 -7.55
CA ALA A 263 23.95 -12.76 -6.77
C ALA A 263 22.50 -12.56 -7.26
N SER A 264 21.73 -13.65 -7.31
CA SER A 264 20.33 -13.65 -7.68
C SER A 264 19.54 -12.94 -6.58
N SER A 265 18.63 -12.08 -7.00
CA SER A 265 17.82 -11.20 -6.18
C SER A 265 17.25 -11.88 -4.94
N ASN A 266 17.46 -11.31 -3.74
CA ASN A 266 16.97 -11.80 -2.44
C ASN A 266 15.49 -12.24 -2.41
N ILE A 267 14.68 -11.85 -3.38
CA ILE A 267 13.28 -12.31 -3.53
C ILE A 267 13.17 -13.83 -3.71
N THR A 268 14.12 -14.49 -4.37
CA THR A 268 14.05 -15.96 -4.52
C THR A 268 14.54 -16.70 -3.29
N SER A 269 15.44 -16.12 -2.49
CA SER A 269 16.03 -16.77 -1.31
C SER A 269 15.16 -16.70 -0.06
N ILE A 270 14.07 -15.92 -0.07
CA ILE A 270 13.18 -15.80 1.09
C ILE A 270 12.14 -16.91 1.04
N SER A 271 12.23 -17.82 2.02
CA SER A 271 11.31 -18.93 2.19
C SER A 271 9.92 -18.50 2.67
N ASN A 272 8.90 -19.29 2.34
CA ASN A 272 7.53 -19.07 2.83
C ASN A 272 7.43 -19.28 4.36
N GLU A 273 8.27 -20.15 4.91
CA GLU A 273 8.36 -20.40 6.35
C GLU A 273 8.82 -19.15 7.11
N TYR A 274 9.89 -18.49 6.64
CA TYR A 274 10.35 -17.22 7.20
C TYR A 274 9.24 -16.16 7.16
N LEU A 275 8.57 -15.97 6.01
CA LEU A 275 7.52 -14.96 5.88
C LEU A 275 6.31 -15.24 6.78
N THR A 276 5.96 -16.51 6.95
CA THR A 276 4.91 -16.93 7.88
C THR A 276 5.32 -16.62 9.31
N ALA A 277 6.56 -16.92 9.71
CA ALA A 277 7.08 -16.59 11.03
C ALA A 277 7.10 -15.07 11.30
N VAL A 278 7.47 -14.26 10.30
CA VAL A 278 7.39 -12.78 10.39
C VAL A 278 5.94 -12.31 10.54
N ASN A 279 5.00 -12.85 9.77
CA ASN A 279 3.59 -12.52 9.89
C ASN A 279 3.06 -12.84 11.30
N GLN A 280 3.39 -14.03 11.83
CA GLN A 280 3.03 -14.42 13.19
C GLN A 280 3.66 -13.52 14.24
N LEU A 281 4.92 -13.12 14.06
CA LEU A 281 5.58 -12.16 14.94
C LEU A 281 4.79 -10.83 15.00
N ILE A 282 4.36 -10.29 13.86
CA ILE A 282 3.58 -9.05 13.80
C ILE A 282 2.22 -9.20 14.53
N LEU A 283 1.54 -10.34 14.32
CA LEU A 283 0.27 -10.66 14.96
C LEU A 283 0.40 -10.75 16.49
N GLN A 284 1.46 -11.38 16.99
CA GLN A 284 1.71 -11.56 18.42
C GLN A 284 1.96 -10.23 19.17
N GLN A 285 2.58 -9.25 18.50
CA GLN A 285 2.90 -7.97 19.14
C GLN A 285 1.68 -7.05 19.37
N SER A 286 0.52 -7.40 18.80
CA SER A 286 -0.52 -6.41 18.55
C SER A 286 -1.88 -6.91 19.01
N SER A 287 -2.38 -6.35 20.13
CA SER A 287 -3.81 -6.37 20.41
C SER A 287 -4.53 -5.54 19.34
N THR A 288 -4.95 -6.19 18.25
CA THR A 288 -5.82 -5.69 17.16
C THR A 288 -5.70 -4.18 16.90
N PRO A 289 -4.65 -3.72 16.17
CA PRO A 289 -4.51 -2.31 15.90
C PRO A 289 -5.61 -1.83 14.95
N THR A 290 -5.95 -0.55 15.05
CA THR A 290 -6.95 0.06 14.16
C THR A 290 -6.39 0.19 12.74
N VAL A 291 -5.09 0.49 12.61
CA VAL A 291 -4.40 0.54 11.33
C VAL A 291 -2.91 0.23 11.48
N ARG A 292 -2.33 -0.41 10.47
CA ARG A 292 -0.90 -0.74 10.42
C ARG A 292 -0.22 -0.15 9.18
N PHE A 293 1.00 0.36 9.38
CA PHE A 293 1.93 0.76 8.34
C PHE A 293 3.09 -0.23 8.28
N LEU A 294 3.26 -0.87 7.13
CA LEU A 294 4.36 -1.79 6.83
C LEU A 294 5.22 -1.24 5.70
N TYR A 295 6.51 -1.56 5.74
CA TYR A 295 7.42 -1.23 4.66
C TYR A 295 7.04 -2.01 3.38
N LEU A 296 6.95 -1.33 2.24
CA LEU A 296 6.81 -1.96 0.93
C LEU A 296 8.20 -2.13 0.29
N PRO A 297 8.70 -3.37 0.14
CA PRO A 297 9.95 -3.64 -0.55
C PRO A 297 9.87 -3.20 -2.01
N ARG A 298 11.02 -2.84 -2.60
CA ARG A 298 11.06 -2.58 -4.05
C ARG A 298 10.85 -3.92 -4.79
N PRO A 299 9.98 -3.97 -5.81
CA PRO A 299 9.85 -5.17 -6.64
C PRO A 299 11.17 -5.54 -7.34
N PRO A 300 11.34 -6.81 -7.75
CA PRO A 300 12.55 -7.25 -8.43
C PRO A 300 12.67 -6.59 -9.81
N ALA A 301 13.89 -6.51 -10.36
CA ALA A 301 14.07 -6.03 -11.74
C ALA A 301 13.57 -7.06 -12.77
N ASP A 302 13.68 -8.35 -12.45
CA ASP A 302 13.17 -9.44 -13.30
C ASP A 302 11.65 -9.56 -13.16
N THR A 303 10.95 -9.35 -14.29
CA THR A 303 9.50 -9.45 -14.40
C THR A 303 8.96 -10.86 -14.16
N ASN A 304 9.78 -11.91 -14.32
CA ASN A 304 9.37 -13.28 -14.06
C ASN A 304 9.16 -13.54 -12.56
N LEU A 305 9.77 -12.73 -11.70
CA LEU A 305 9.63 -12.80 -10.25
C LEU A 305 8.45 -11.99 -9.70
N TYR A 306 7.70 -11.29 -10.54
CA TYR A 306 6.53 -10.49 -10.11
C TYR A 306 5.44 -11.32 -9.42
N PRO A 307 5.07 -12.52 -9.91
CA PRO A 307 4.11 -13.37 -9.20
C PRO A 307 4.62 -13.77 -7.81
N ARG A 308 5.91 -14.16 -7.71
CA ARG A 308 6.55 -14.50 -6.43
C ARG A 308 6.56 -13.32 -5.46
N TYR A 309 6.87 -12.12 -5.95
CA TYR A 309 6.85 -10.89 -5.15
C TYR A 309 5.46 -10.63 -4.53
N LEU A 310 4.37 -10.79 -5.31
CA LEU A 310 3.01 -10.64 -4.78
C LEU A 310 2.66 -11.71 -3.75
N GLU A 311 3.01 -12.97 -4.02
CA GLU A 311 2.81 -14.08 -3.07
C GLU A 311 3.48 -13.77 -1.72
N GLN A 312 4.71 -13.25 -1.74
CA GLN A 312 5.44 -12.89 -0.53
C GLN A 312 4.74 -11.77 0.26
N LEU A 313 4.27 -10.73 -0.43
CA LEU A 313 3.48 -9.67 0.20
C LEU A 313 2.16 -10.20 0.75
N GLU A 314 1.53 -11.15 0.06
CA GLU A 314 0.29 -11.78 0.49
C GLU A 314 0.50 -12.54 1.80
N ILE A 315 1.51 -13.40 1.87
CA ILE A 315 1.87 -14.19 3.07
C ILE A 315 2.19 -13.25 4.22
N LEU A 316 3.02 -12.23 3.99
CA LEU A 316 3.43 -11.27 5.01
C LEU A 316 2.23 -10.52 5.62
N THR A 317 1.24 -10.16 4.80
CA THR A 317 0.13 -9.30 5.23
C THR A 317 -1.16 -10.05 5.56
N ARG A 318 -1.15 -11.37 5.48
CA ARG A 318 -2.31 -12.22 5.77
C ARG A 318 -2.84 -11.98 7.18
N GLY A 319 -4.14 -11.68 7.30
CA GLY A 319 -4.83 -11.56 8.59
C GLY A 319 -4.42 -10.35 9.45
N LEU A 320 -3.63 -9.40 8.94
CA LEU A 320 -3.15 -8.26 9.73
C LEU A 320 -4.21 -7.16 9.98
N GLY A 321 -5.39 -7.25 9.34
CA GLY A 321 -6.39 -6.19 9.33
C GLY A 321 -5.96 -5.00 8.46
N PRO A 322 -6.58 -3.81 8.63
CA PRO A 322 -6.31 -2.62 7.81
C PRO A 322 -4.82 -2.26 7.77
N THR A 323 -4.19 -2.48 6.62
CA THR A 323 -2.73 -2.38 6.46
C THR A 323 -2.36 -1.57 5.22
N LEU A 324 -1.46 -0.60 5.41
CA LEU A 324 -0.82 0.17 4.34
C LEU A 324 0.63 -0.29 4.16
N LEU A 325 0.95 -0.82 2.99
CA LEU A 325 2.33 -1.05 2.56
C LEU A 325 2.86 0.21 1.91
N VAL A 326 3.97 0.75 2.41
CA VAL A 326 4.48 2.08 2.04
C VAL A 326 5.90 2.01 1.50
N HIS A 327 6.11 2.59 0.31
CA HIS A 327 7.43 2.84 -0.26
C HIS A 327 7.67 4.33 -0.50
N GLY A 328 8.70 4.88 0.12
CA GLY A 328 9.18 6.24 -0.14
C GLY A 328 10.36 6.27 -1.11
N VAL A 329 10.30 7.13 -2.14
CA VAL A 329 11.39 7.33 -3.12
C VAL A 329 12.13 8.66 -2.94
N SER A 330 11.50 9.66 -2.34
CA SER A 330 12.13 10.97 -2.09
C SER A 330 12.13 11.28 -0.61
N ALA A 331 13.22 11.86 -0.11
CA ALA A 331 13.28 12.32 1.27
C ALA A 331 12.35 13.53 1.42
N VAL A 332 11.34 13.39 2.27
CA VAL A 332 10.35 14.46 2.56
C VAL A 332 10.60 15.08 3.94
N THR A 333 11.67 14.68 4.62
CA THR A 333 12.07 15.20 5.93
C THR A 333 13.09 16.33 5.75
N SER A 334 12.72 17.56 6.14
CA SER A 334 13.70 18.61 6.39
C SER A 334 14.09 18.59 7.86
N THR A 335 15.37 18.38 8.14
CA THR A 335 15.95 18.58 9.48
C THR A 335 16.60 19.96 9.63
N GLN A 336 16.60 20.75 8.55
CA GLN A 336 17.11 22.12 8.54
C GLN A 336 15.94 23.09 8.73
N LEU A 337 16.06 23.90 9.78
CA LEU A 337 15.21 25.05 10.09
C LEU A 337 15.61 26.24 9.22
#